data_AF-A0A3A3YTY4-F1
#
_entry.id   AF-A0A3A3YTY4-F1
#
_cell.length_a   1.000
_cell.length_b   1.000
_cell.length_c   1.000
_cell.angle_alpha   90.00
_cell.angle_beta   90.00
_cell.angle_gamma   90.00
#
_symmetry.space_group_name_H-M   'P 1'
#
loop_
_entity.id
_entity.type
_entity.pdbx_description
1 polymer ?
#
loop_
_entity_poly.entity_id
_entity_poly.type
_entity_poly.pdbx_seq_one_letter_code
_entity_poly.pdbx_strand_id
1 'polypeptide(L)' 'MTLAGLATGLVLGLAWAVDGFSGLFVTAVLGALGVVAGKVLAGQLDLTPYLGGAGRPRR' A
#
# COMPACT_ATOMS: atom_id res chain seq x y z
N MET A 1 2.10 -20.49 7.22
CA MET A 1 2.21 -19.01 7.30
C MET A 1 3.64 -18.60 6.99
N THR A 2 4.04 -18.46 5.72
CA THR A 2 5.44 -18.12 5.36
C THR A 2 5.61 -17.51 3.97
N LEU A 3 4.73 -17.79 3.00
CA LEU A 3 4.88 -17.31 1.62
C LEU A 3 4.94 -15.78 1.51
N ALA A 4 4.07 -15.06 2.22
CA ALA A 4 4.04 -13.61 2.19
C ALA A 4 5.33 -12.98 2.76
N GLY A 5 5.88 -13.55 3.85
CA GLY A 5 7.15 -13.09 4.42
C GLY A 5 8.32 -13.33 3.47
N LEU A 6 8.36 -14.50 2.82
CA LEU A 6 9.37 -14.83 1.81
C LEU A 6 9.29 -13.91 0.58
N ALA A 7 8.09 -13.70 0.04
CA ALA A 7 7.86 -12.80 -1.08
C ALA A 7 8.29 -11.36 -0.75
N THR A 8 7.95 -10.89 0.45
CA THR A 8 8.31 -9.54 0.91
C THR A 8 9.83 -9.39 1.06
N GLY A 9 10.49 -10.38 1.68
CA GLY A 9 11.95 -10.39 1.83
C GLY A 9 12.70 -10.45 0.50
N LEU A 10 12.21 -11.23 -0.46
CA LEU A 10 12.80 -11.32 -1.81
C LEU A 10 12.71 -9.98 -2.55
N VAL A 11 11.55 -9.31 -2.49
CA VAL A 11 11.34 -8.00 -3.13
C VAL A 11 12.26 -6.94 -2.50
N LEU A 12 12.39 -6.93 -1.17
CA LEU A 12 13.29 -6.01 -0.45
C LEU A 12 14.76 -6.28 -0.79
N GLY A 13 15.19 -7.55 -0.83
CA GLY A 13 16.55 -7.92 -1.21
C GLY A 13 16.87 -7.54 -2.66
N LEU A 14 15.92 -7.74 -3.58
CA LEU A 14 16.08 -7.36 -4.99
C LEU A 14 16.16 -5.84 -5.17
N ALA A 15 15.34 -5.08 -4.45
CA ALA A 15 15.40 -3.63 -4.44
C ALA A 15 16.78 -3.12 -3.98
N TRP A 16 17.35 -3.76 -2.96
CA TRP A 16 18.70 -3.45 -2.51
C TRP A 16 19.77 -3.80 -3.54
N ALA A 17 19.64 -4.94 -4.22
CA ALA A 17 20.62 -5.39 -5.21
C ALA A 17 20.65 -4.53 -6.49
N VAL A 18 19.51 -3.95 -6.90
CA VAL A 18 19.39 -3.17 -8.14
C VAL A 18 19.78 -1.70 -7.96
N ASP A 19 19.39 -1.08 -6.83
CA ASP A 19 19.52 0.38 -6.63
C ASP A 19 20.18 0.76 -5.29
N GLY A 20 20.60 -0.23 -4.49
CA GLY A 20 21.25 0.01 -3.19
C GLY A 20 20.29 0.53 -2.12
N PHE A 21 20.77 1.43 -1.25
CA PHE A 21 19.98 1.96 -0.13
C PHE A 21 18.78 2.80 -0.59
N SER A 22 18.92 3.55 -1.69
CA SER A 22 17.83 4.30 -2.31
C SER A 22 16.70 3.35 -2.74
N GLY A 23 17.05 2.23 -3.38
CA GLY A 23 16.12 1.20 -3.81
C GLY A 23 15.30 0.61 -2.67
N LEU A 24 15.95 0.32 -1.53
CA LEU A 24 15.26 -0.13 -0.32
C LEU A 24 14.26 0.91 0.18
N PHE A 25 14.66 2.17 0.27
CA PHE A 25 13.81 3.23 0.77
C PHE A 25 12.57 3.43 -0.12
N VAL A 26 12.78 3.53 -1.44
CA VAL A 26 11.69 3.66 -2.43
C VAL A 26 10.75 2.45 -2.36
N THR A 27 11.30 1.24 -2.27
CA THR A 27 10.50 0.00 -2.20
C THR A 27 9.72 -0.12 -0.89
N ALA A 28 10.32 0.30 0.22
CA ALA A 28 9.63 0.36 1.51
C ALA A 28 8.47 1.36 1.49
N VAL A 29 8.68 2.55 0.89
CA VAL A 29 7.62 3.55 0.72
C VAL A 29 6.51 3.02 -0.19
N LEU A 30 6.85 2.41 -1.33
CA LEU A 30 5.86 1.78 -2.21
C LEU A 30 5.10 0.65 -1.52
N GLY A 31 5.79 -0.21 -0.77
CA GLY A 31 5.18 -1.29 0.00
C GLY A 31 4.19 -0.75 1.04
N ALA A 32 4.57 0.31 1.77
CA ALA A 32 3.69 0.98 2.72
C ALA A 32 2.46 1.58 2.01
N LEU A 33 2.65 2.28 0.88
CA LEU A 33 1.55 2.83 0.09
C LEU A 33 0.62 1.74 -0.44
N GLY A 34 1.17 0.61 -0.91
CA GLY A 34 0.40 -0.55 -1.37
C GLY A 34 -0.43 -1.17 -0.26
N VAL A 35 0.09 -1.25 0.97
CA VAL A 35 -0.65 -1.71 2.15
C VAL A 35 -1.79 -0.74 2.47
N VAL A 36 -1.53 0.56 2.47
CA VAL A 36 -2.56 1.58 2.73
C VAL A 36 -3.66 1.52 1.67
N ALA A 37 -3.30 1.49 0.38
CA ALA A 37 -4.24 1.34 -0.72
C ALA A 37 -5.04 0.02 -0.63
N GLY A 38 -4.38 -1.09 -0.28
CA GLY A 38 -5.04 -2.38 -0.05
C GLY A 38 -6.05 -2.33 1.08
N LYS A 39 -5.75 -1.61 2.18
CA LYS A 39 -6.69 -1.41 3.29
C LYS A 39 -7.89 -0.53 2.90
N VAL A 40 -7.68 0.45 2.03
CA VAL A 40 -8.76 1.27 1.45
C VAL A 40 -9.68 0.40 0.58
N LEU A 41 -9.11 -0.36 -0.36
CA LEU A 41 -9.89 -1.23 -1.25
C LEU A 41 -10.61 -2.36 -0.50
N ALA A 42 -10.00 -2.87 0.57
CA ALA A 42 -10.61 -3.87 1.44
C ALA A 42 -11.78 -3.32 2.27
N GLY A 43 -12.13 -2.03 2.16
CA GLY A 43 -13.20 -1.37 2.91
C GLY A 43 -12.91 -1.22 4.41
N GLN A 44 -11.70 -1.60 4.86
CA GLN A 44 -11.28 -1.40 6.26
C GLN A 44 -10.89 0.04 6.54
N LEU A 45 -10.42 0.75 5.52
CA LEU A 45 -10.28 2.19 5.54
C LEU A 45 -11.39 2.75 4.65
N ASP A 46 -12.59 2.88 5.21
CA ASP A 46 -13.74 3.40 4.49
C ASP A 46 -13.52 4.89 4.22
N LEU A 47 -12.91 5.18 3.06
CA LEU A 47 -12.77 6.54 2.55
C LEU A 47 -14.05 7.00 1.83
N THR A 48 -15.07 6.14 1.72
CA THR A 48 -16.42 6.50 1.23
C THR A 48 -16.98 7.76 1.91
N PRO A 49 -16.89 7.96 3.23
CA PRO A 49 -17.29 9.22 3.86
C PRO A 49 -16.46 10.44 3.42
N TYR A 50 -15.20 10.27 2.99
CA TYR A 50 -14.34 11.36 2.51
C TYR A 50 -14.43 11.60 0.99
N LEU A 51 -14.73 10.56 0.19
CA LEU A 51 -14.97 10.67 -1.26
C LEU A 51 -16.45 10.93 -1.61
N GLY A 52 -17.39 10.62 -0.71
CA GLY A 52 -18.84 10.72 -0.90
C GLY A 52 -19.49 12.00 -0.38
N GLY A 53 -18.69 13.02 -0.06
CA GLY A 53 -19.14 14.34 0.39
C GLY A 53 -19.68 15.23 -0.74
N ALA A 54 -20.52 14.72 -1.63
CA ALA A 54 -21.34 15.55 -2.53
C ALA A 54 -22.81 15.34 -2.16
N GLY A 55 -23.23 16.05 -1.12
CA GLY A 55 -24.60 16.07 -0.66
C GLY A 55 -25.57 16.41 -1.79
N ARG A 56 -26.60 15.58 -1.95
CA ARG A 56 -27.87 16.08 -2.47
C ARG A 56 -29.06 15.27 -1.91
N PRO A 57 -29.53 15.58 -0.70
CA PRO A 57 -30.95 15.39 -0.41
C PRO A 57 -31.71 16.44 -1.23
N ARG A 58 -32.24 16.04 -2.39
CA ARG A 58 -33.29 16.81 -3.08
C ARG A 58 -34.62 16.28 -2.56
N ARG A 59 -35.14 17.04 -1.60
CA ARG A 59 -36.52 17.02 -1.12
C ARG A 59 -37.47 17.51 -2.21
#